data_AF-A0AAU3KPH1-F1
#
_entry.id   AF-A0AAU3KPH1-F1
#
_cell.length_a   1.000
_cell.length_b   1.000
_cell.length_c   1.000
_cell.angle_alpha   90.00
_cell.angle_beta   90.00
_cell.angle_gamma   90.00
#
_symmetry.space_group_name_H-M   'P 1'
#
loop_
_entity.id
_entity.type
_entity.pdbx_description
1 polymer ?
#
loop_
_entity_poly.entity_id
_entity_poly.type
_entity_poly.pdbx_seq_one_letter_code
_entity_poly.pdbx_strand_id
1 'polypeptide(L)' 'MRTLELSLCEEAQRDCASDPGGFATWREAYTALWQHDAHGCPRYLAAHAYVSDSDSLDD' A
#
# COMPACT_ATOMS: atom_id res chain seq x y z
N MET A 1 -12.73 -18.90 6.62
CA MET A 1 -12.43 -17.63 5.92
C MET A 1 -11.86 -16.57 6.86
N ARG A 2 -12.33 -16.44 8.11
CA ARG A 2 -11.77 -15.50 9.13
C ARG A 2 -10.24 -15.53 9.32
N THR A 3 -9.63 -16.71 9.27
CA THR A 3 -8.18 -16.85 9.48
C THR A 3 -7.34 -16.20 8.37
N LEU A 4 -7.85 -16.23 7.12
CA LEU A 4 -7.15 -15.65 5.97
C LEU A 4 -7.10 -14.12 6.07
N GLU A 5 -8.21 -13.52 6.51
CA GLU A 5 -8.30 -12.07 6.67
C GLU A 5 -7.44 -11.55 7.82
N LEU A 6 -7.31 -12.34 8.90
CA LEU A 6 -6.39 -12.03 10.00
C LEU A 6 -4.92 -12.07 9.55
N SER A 7 -4.52 -13.10 8.79
CA SER A 7 -3.15 -13.19 8.28
C SER A 7 -2.79 -12.02 7.36
N LEU A 8 -3.71 -11.62 6.47
CA LEU A 8 -3.52 -10.46 5.61
C LEU A 8 -3.40 -9.15 6.41
N CYS A 9 -4.17 -9.00 7.49
CA CYS A 9 -4.06 -7.84 8.39
C CYS A 9 -2.70 -7.81 9.11
N GLU A 10 -2.21 -8.95 9.59
CA GLU A 10 -0.92 -9.04 10.32
C GLU A 10 0.27 -8.78 9.38
N GLU A 11 0.23 -9.32 8.17
CA GLU A 11 1.22 -9.03 7.12
C GLU A 11 1.19 -7.55 6.74
N ALA A 12 -0.01 -7.00 6.50
CA ALA A 12 -0.18 -5.59 6.20
C ALA A 12 0.41 -4.71 7.32
N GLN A 13 0.15 -5.04 8.58
CA GLN A 13 0.64 -4.28 9.74
C GLN A 13 2.17 -4.37 9.89
N ARG A 14 2.78 -5.52 9.58
CA ARG A 14 4.24 -5.71 9.60
C ARG A 14 4.92 -4.88 8.52
N ASP A 15 4.35 -4.85 7.32
CA ASP A 15 4.86 -4.04 6.21
C ASP A 15 4.72 -2.54 6.49
N CYS A 16 3.61 -2.13 7.12
CA CYS A 16 3.40 -0.76 7.58
C CYS A 16 4.45 -0.27 8.60
N ALA A 17 5.05 -1.17 9.39
CA ALA A 17 6.08 -0.84 10.36
C ALA A 17 7.50 -0.88 9.79
N SER A 18 7.70 -1.60 8.67
CA SER A 18 9.04 -1.94 8.18
C SER A 18 9.47 -1.11 6.98
N ASP A 19 8.53 -0.61 6.16
CA ASP A 19 8.85 0.08 4.92
C ASP A 19 8.39 1.55 4.93
N PRO A 20 9.32 2.52 4.89
CA PRO A 20 9.01 3.96 4.94
C PRO A 20 8.38 4.52 3.66
N GLY A 21 8.07 3.71 2.63
CA GLY A 21 7.17 4.14 1.56
C GLY A 21 7.84 4.45 0.22
N GLY A 22 8.81 3.64 -0.20
CA GLY A 22 9.32 3.66 -1.58
C GLY A 22 8.61 2.61 -2.44
N PHE A 23 8.19 2.98 -3.65
CA PHE A 23 7.68 2.03 -4.65
C PHE A 23 8.57 2.08 -5.89
N ALA A 24 8.94 0.92 -6.42
CA ALA A 24 9.74 0.83 -7.64
C ALA A 24 8.89 0.99 -8.90
N THR A 25 7.59 0.67 -8.82
CA THR A 25 6.67 0.76 -9.96
C THR A 25 5.27 1.21 -9.52
N TRP A 26 4.53 1.80 -10.46
CA TRP A 26 3.12 2.14 -10.25
C TRP A 26 2.27 0.92 -9.87
N ARG A 27 2.52 -0.24 -10.47
CA ARG A 27 1.79 -1.48 -10.16
C ARG A 27 2.01 -1.93 -8.72
N GLU A 28 3.23 -1.77 -8.21
CA GLU A 28 3.56 -2.07 -6.82
C GLU A 28 2.82 -1.15 -5.85
N ALA A 29 2.83 0.16 -6.13
CA ALA A 29 2.08 1.16 -5.35
C ALA A 29 0.56 0.88 -5.38
N TYR A 30 0.00 0.60 -6.56
CA TYR A 30 -1.43 0.30 -6.71
C TYR A 30 -1.85 -0.98 -5.98
N THR A 31 -0.97 -1.98 -5.94
CA THR A 31 -1.20 -3.22 -5.18
C THR A 31 -1.19 -2.95 -3.68
N ALA A 32 -0.26 -2.12 -3.19
CA ALA A 32 -0.21 -1.71 -1.79
C ALA A 32 -1.45 -0.91 -1.35
N LEU A 33 -1.99 -0.04 -2.21
CA LEU A 33 -3.26 0.64 -1.94
C LEU A 33 -4.38 -0.35 -1.62
N TRP A 34 -4.56 -1.37 -2.46
CA TRP A 34 -5.60 -2.39 -2.28
C TRP A 34 -5.39 -3.24 -1.01
N GLN A 35 -4.13 -3.54 -0.67
CA GLN A 35 -3.82 -4.37 0.49
C GLN A 35 -3.91 -3.62 1.83
N HIS A 36 -3.74 -2.29 1.83
CA HIS A 36 -3.65 -1.49 3.05
C HIS A 36 -4.79 -0.46 3.22
N ASP A 37 -5.79 -0.43 2.33
CA ASP A 37 -6.92 0.52 2.37
C ASP A 37 -7.65 0.56 3.73
N ALA A 38 -7.75 -0.58 4.40
CA ALA A 38 -8.40 -0.70 5.70
C ALA A 38 -7.53 -0.28 6.90
N HIS A 39 -6.23 -0.02 6.71
CA HIS A 39 -5.25 0.01 7.81
C HIS A 39 -4.61 1.40 8.07
N GLY A 40 -4.91 2.42 7.26
CA GLY A 40 -4.56 3.81 7.54
C GLY A 40 -3.07 4.07 7.81
N CYS A 41 -2.19 3.27 7.18
CA CYS A 41 -0.78 3.21 7.57
C CYS A 41 0.15 4.01 6.63
N PRO A 42 1.41 4.27 7.03
CA PRO A 42 2.34 5.10 6.25
C PRO A 42 2.57 4.60 4.82
N ARG A 43 2.63 3.26 4.62
CA ARG A 43 2.78 2.65 3.29
C ARG A 43 1.56 2.91 2.40
N TYR A 44 0.35 2.93 2.95
CA TYR A 44 -0.86 3.32 2.23
C TYR A 44 -0.78 4.79 1.76
N LEU A 45 -0.40 5.70 2.67
CA LEU A 45 -0.26 7.12 2.34
C LEU A 45 0.80 7.36 1.26
N ALA A 46 1.94 6.67 1.35
CA ALA A 46 2.98 6.73 0.33
C ALA A 46 2.51 6.15 -1.02
N ALA A 47 1.77 5.04 -1.00
CA ALA A 47 1.23 4.42 -2.21
C ALA A 47 0.22 5.34 -2.90
N HIS A 48 -0.67 5.96 -2.11
CA HIS A 48 -1.61 6.96 -2.60
C HIS A 48 -0.89 8.14 -3.24
N ALA A 49 0.15 8.69 -2.60
CA ALA A 49 0.93 9.80 -3.14
C ALA A 49 1.63 9.42 -4.45
N TYR A 50 2.25 8.25 -4.52
CA TYR A 50 2.95 7.77 -5.73
C TYR A 50 1.99 7.60 -6.92
N VAL A 51 0.85 6.95 -6.70
CA VAL A 51 -0.14 6.70 -7.76
C VAL A 51 -0.76 8.00 -8.28
N SER A 52 -1.07 8.96 -7.40
CA SER A 52 -1.59 10.28 -7.80
C SER A 52 -0.57 11.12 -8.57
N ASP A 53 0.71 11.06 -8.23
CA ASP A 53 1.78 11.75 -8.96
C ASP A 53 2.07 11.10 -10.32
N SER A 54 1.97 9.77 -10.40
CA SER A 54 2.14 9.05 -11.67
C SER A 54 0.99 9.28 -12.66
N ASP A 55 -0.24 9.39 -12.16
CA ASP A 55 -1.44 9.68 -12.98
C ASP A 55 -1.38 11.07 -13.63
N SER A 56 -0.62 11.99 -13.03
CA SER A 56 -0.43 13.35 -13.55
C SER A 56 0.73 13.51 -14.54
N LEU A 57 1.46 12.43 -14.87
CA LEU A 57 2.54 12.40 -15.85
C LEU A 57 2.12 11.88 -17.25
N ASP A 58 0.85 11.50 -17.42
CA ASP A 58 0.27 11.01 -18.69
C ASP A 58 -0.55 12.10 -19.45
N ASP A 59 -0.38 13.39 -19.16
CA ASP A 59 -0.96 14.54 -19.90
C ASP A 59 0.07 15.30 -20.76
#